data_AF-A0A6N6ZMN3-F1
#
_entry.id   AF-A0A6N6ZMN3-F1
#
_cell.length_a   1.000
_cell.length_b   1.000
_cell.length_c   1.000
_cell.angle_alpha   90.00
_cell.angle_beta   90.00
_cell.angle_gamma   90.00
#
_symmetry.space_group_name_H-M   'P 1'
#
loop_
_entity.id
_entity.type
_entity.pdbx_description
1 polymer ?
#
loop_
_entity_poly.entity_id
_entity_poly.type
_entity_poly.pdbx_seq_one_letter_code
_entity_poly.pdbx_strand_id
1 'polypeptide(L)'
;MLVAQTSKDGHYMQNPFNFHHHNINHLQLVVGADSLQMRPLTPDYRAAAFYLESYNSLWRAANKMYKNATVGISYSDFIQGYTIYGIDLSADGSGGECPNAPRKGEVRIEVGFRENPVVALTLLAIAEKPGWFEIDAHGDVIKPE
;
A
#
# COMPACT_ATOMS: atom_id res chain seq x y z
N MET A 1 5.32 -2.81 -0.22
CA MET A 1 5.69 -4.23 -0.44
C MET A 1 7.19 -4.40 -0.20
N LEU A 2 7.63 -5.55 0.34
CA LEU A 2 9.04 -5.78 0.70
C LEU A 2 9.68 -6.79 -0.23
N VAL A 3 10.95 -6.56 -0.58
CA VAL A 3 11.76 -7.46 -1.40
C VAL A 3 13.17 -7.54 -0.82
N ALA A 4 13.87 -8.65 -1.03
CA ALA A 4 15.28 -8.75 -0.68
C ALA A 4 16.11 -7.70 -1.45
N GLN A 5 17.02 -7.03 -0.74
CA GLN A 5 17.88 -5.98 -1.28
C GLN A 5 18.67 -6.48 -2.50
N THR A 6 19.21 -7.70 -2.43
CA THR A 6 19.95 -8.34 -3.52
C THR A 6 19.10 -8.60 -4.78
N SER A 7 17.81 -8.91 -4.61
CA SER A 7 16.89 -9.06 -5.75
C SER A 7 16.66 -7.71 -6.43
N LYS A 8 16.41 -6.66 -5.63
CA LYS A 8 16.23 -5.28 -6.13
C LYS A 8 17.50 -4.74 -6.81
N ASP A 9 18.67 -5.17 -6.35
CA ASP A 9 19.96 -4.79 -6.95
C ASP A 9 20.30 -5.60 -8.21
N GLY A 10 19.43 -6.53 -8.65
CA GLY A 10 19.53 -7.22 -9.93
C GLY A 10 20.36 -8.50 -9.90
N HIS A 11 20.42 -9.21 -8.76
CA HIS A 11 21.09 -10.50 -8.69
C HIS A 11 20.47 -11.51 -9.67
N TYR A 12 21.27 -12.03 -10.62
CA TYR A 12 20.79 -12.87 -11.74
C TYR A 12 19.95 -14.09 -11.35
N MET A 13 20.21 -14.67 -10.18
CA MET A 13 19.49 -15.85 -9.68
C MET A 13 18.27 -15.52 -8.79
N GLN A 14 17.92 -14.24 -8.64
CA GLN A 14 16.83 -13.80 -7.78
C GLN A 14 15.78 -13.02 -8.56
N ASN A 15 14.53 -13.10 -8.09
CA ASN A 15 13.39 -12.41 -8.71
C ASN A 15 13.11 -11.08 -7.96
N PRO A 16 13.23 -9.91 -8.62
CA PRO A 16 12.92 -8.60 -8.01
C PRO A 16 11.42 -8.37 -7.75
N PHE A 17 10.54 -9.23 -8.28
CA PHE A 17 9.10 -9.16 -8.09
C PHE A 17 8.57 -10.20 -7.09
N ASN A 18 9.46 -10.91 -6.40
CA ASN A 18 9.08 -11.81 -5.31
C ASN A 18 8.92 -11.02 -4.01
N PHE A 19 7.71 -10.52 -3.76
CA PHE A 19 7.35 -9.73 -2.59
C PHE A 19 6.89 -10.63 -1.45
N HIS A 20 7.81 -10.96 -0.55
CA HIS A 20 7.51 -11.84 0.58
C HIS A 20 6.99 -11.05 1.79
N HIS A 21 6.13 -11.67 2.59
CA HIS A 21 5.57 -11.03 3.79
C HIS A 21 6.59 -10.81 4.92
N HIS A 22 7.71 -11.55 4.88
CA HIS A 22 8.83 -11.48 5.85
C HIS A 22 8.39 -11.51 7.32
N ASN A 23 7.29 -12.19 7.63
CA ASN A 23 6.67 -12.21 8.97
C ASN A 23 6.40 -10.82 9.56
N ILE A 24 6.02 -9.85 8.72
CA ILE A 24 5.42 -8.60 9.20
C ILE A 24 4.28 -8.94 10.17
N ASN A 25 4.24 -8.31 11.33
CA ASN A 25 3.15 -8.44 12.30
C ASN A 25 2.51 -7.10 12.65
N HIS A 26 3.05 -6.01 12.10
CA HIS A 26 2.54 -4.66 12.27
C HIS A 26 2.89 -3.85 11.02
N LEU A 27 1.91 -3.22 10.40
CA LEU A 27 2.09 -2.27 9.31
C LEU A 27 1.14 -1.11 9.53
N GLN A 28 1.69 0.10 9.60
CA GLN A 28 0.93 1.32 9.82
C GLN A 28 1.42 2.45 8.92
N LEU A 29 0.48 3.25 8.44
CA LEU A 29 0.75 4.51 7.78
C LEU A 29 0.27 5.63 8.67
N VAL A 30 1.16 6.57 8.93
CA VAL A 30 0.91 7.76 9.75
C VAL A 30 1.01 8.98 8.84
N VAL A 31 -0.03 9.81 8.82
CA VAL A 31 -0.10 11.04 8.01
C VAL A 31 -0.20 12.23 8.95
N GLY A 32 0.82 13.09 8.97
CA GLY A 32 0.88 14.26 9.87
C GLY A 32 1.05 13.92 11.37
N ALA A 33 0.79 14.92 12.22
CA ALA A 33 0.78 14.77 13.69
C ALA A 33 -0.60 14.36 14.24
N ASP A 34 -1.67 14.79 13.57
CA ASP A 34 -3.05 14.40 13.89
C ASP A 34 -3.49 13.23 13.00
N SER A 35 -3.64 12.12 13.69
CA SER A 35 -4.08 10.81 13.27
C SER A 35 -5.31 10.78 12.37
N LEU A 36 -5.10 10.81 11.05
CA LEU A 36 -5.76 9.79 10.23
C LEU A 36 -5.02 8.46 10.50
N GLN A 37 -5.15 7.96 11.73
CA GLN A 37 -4.63 6.67 12.13
C GLN A 37 -5.48 5.63 11.45
N MET A 38 -5.08 5.27 10.24
CA MET A 38 -5.57 4.05 9.65
C MET A 38 -5.22 2.91 10.59
N ARG A 39 -6.24 2.08 10.88
CA ARG A 39 -6.09 0.93 11.75
C ARG A 39 -4.86 0.13 11.28
N PRO A 40 -3.87 -0.11 12.16
CA PRO A 40 -2.69 -0.85 11.77
C PRO A 40 -3.10 -2.25 11.33
N LEU A 41 -2.45 -2.75 10.28
CA LEU A 41 -2.56 -4.13 9.88
C LEU A 41 -1.65 -4.96 10.78
N THR A 42 -2.23 -5.93 11.47
CA THR A 42 -1.48 -6.82 12.38
C THR A 42 -1.60 -8.28 11.93
N PRO A 43 -1.05 -8.66 10.77
CA PRO A 43 -1.20 -10.01 10.26
C PRO A 43 -0.48 -11.06 11.12
N ASP A 44 -1.01 -12.27 11.14
CA ASP A 44 -0.29 -13.48 11.54
C ASP A 44 -0.36 -14.50 10.39
N TYR A 45 0.78 -14.93 9.89
CA TYR A 45 0.87 -15.82 8.73
C TYR A 45 0.77 -17.30 9.08
N ARG A 46 0.61 -17.64 10.37
CA ARG A 46 0.51 -19.04 10.84
C ARG A 46 -0.84 -19.69 10.49
N ALA A 47 -1.89 -18.90 10.29
CA ALA A 47 -3.18 -19.41 9.85
C ALA A 47 -3.91 -18.42 8.94
N ALA A 48 -4.66 -18.97 7.99
CA ALA A 48 -5.40 -18.21 6.97
C ALA A 48 -6.19 -17.03 7.54
N ALA A 49 -6.99 -17.23 8.58
CA ALA A 49 -7.88 -16.19 9.11
C ALA A 49 -7.14 -14.93 9.60
N PHE A 50 -5.86 -15.03 9.94
CA PHE A 50 -5.13 -13.95 10.60
C PHE A 50 -4.40 -12.99 9.65
N TYR A 51 -4.42 -13.22 8.34
CA TYR A 51 -3.91 -12.26 7.34
C TYR A 51 -4.98 -11.79 6.34
N LEU A 52 -6.25 -12.14 6.56
CA LEU A 52 -7.35 -11.80 5.67
C LEU A 52 -7.49 -10.29 5.47
N GLU A 53 -7.35 -9.51 6.55
CA GLU A 53 -7.43 -8.06 6.46
C GLU A 53 -6.25 -7.45 5.69
N SER A 54 -5.06 -8.06 5.80
CA SER A 54 -3.90 -7.63 5.02
C SER A 54 -4.08 -7.92 3.53
N TYR A 55 -4.67 -9.06 3.17
CA TYR A 55 -5.05 -9.35 1.79
C TYR A 55 -6.14 -8.38 1.28
N ASN A 56 -7.20 -8.17 2.07
CA ASN A 56 -8.29 -7.26 1.72
C ASN A 56 -7.82 -5.81 1.58
N SER A 57 -6.74 -5.42 2.26
CA SER A 57 -6.15 -4.08 2.13
C SER A 57 -5.79 -3.75 0.68
N LEU A 58 -5.28 -4.72 -0.09
CA LEU A 58 -5.00 -4.58 -1.51
C LEU A 58 -6.27 -4.30 -2.32
N TRP A 59 -7.33 -5.07 -2.06
CA TRP A 59 -8.61 -4.94 -2.75
C TRP A 59 -9.27 -3.58 -2.54
N ARG A 60 -9.17 -3.06 -1.31
CA ARG A 60 -9.66 -1.72 -0.95
C ARG A 60 -8.86 -0.64 -1.66
N ALA A 61 -7.54 -0.68 -1.57
CA ALA A 61 -6.68 0.32 -2.21
C ALA A 61 -6.76 0.31 -3.74
N ALA A 62 -6.96 -0.88 -4.34
CA ALA A 62 -7.20 -1.00 -5.78
C ALA A 62 -8.64 -0.61 -6.19
N ASN A 63 -9.48 -0.21 -5.23
CA ASN A 63 -10.89 0.12 -5.41
C ASN A 63 -11.66 -0.98 -6.21
N LYS A 64 -11.34 -2.25 -5.91
CA LYS A 64 -11.97 -3.44 -6.51
C LYS A 64 -12.82 -4.23 -5.52
N MET A 65 -12.78 -3.88 -4.23
CA MET A 65 -13.59 -4.52 -3.20
C MET A 65 -15.08 -4.45 -3.60
N TYR A 66 -15.78 -5.58 -3.51
CA TYR A 66 -17.21 -5.71 -3.87
C TYR A 66 -17.57 -5.43 -5.33
N LYS A 67 -16.59 -5.31 -6.24
CA LYS A 67 -16.83 -5.15 -7.67
C LYS A 67 -16.58 -6.48 -8.40
N ASN A 68 -17.22 -6.66 -9.55
CA ASN A 68 -16.93 -7.77 -10.45
C ASN A 68 -15.61 -7.52 -11.21
N ALA A 69 -14.51 -7.51 -10.46
CA ALA A 69 -13.16 -7.21 -10.95
C ALA A 69 -12.13 -8.07 -10.20
N THR A 70 -10.90 -8.09 -10.70
CA THR A 70 -9.78 -8.82 -10.10
C THR A 70 -8.61 -7.88 -9.83
N VAL A 71 -7.84 -8.18 -8.77
CA VAL A 71 -6.52 -7.57 -8.53
C VAL A 71 -5.37 -8.44 -9.04
N GLY A 72 -5.68 -9.60 -9.66
CA GLY A 72 -4.69 -10.50 -10.26
C GLY A 72 -3.85 -11.32 -9.28
N ILE A 73 -4.15 -11.26 -7.99
CA ILE A 73 -3.46 -11.98 -6.91
C ILE A 73 -4.52 -12.73 -6.09
N SER A 74 -4.41 -14.06 -6.01
CA SER A 74 -5.30 -14.86 -5.17
C SER A 74 -4.89 -14.80 -3.69
N TYR A 75 -5.77 -15.29 -2.82
CA TYR A 75 -5.48 -15.39 -1.39
C TYR A 75 -4.25 -16.24 -1.09
N SER A 76 -4.04 -17.32 -1.84
CA SER A 76 -2.87 -18.20 -1.71
C SER A 76 -1.61 -17.58 -2.30
N ASP A 77 -1.72 -16.82 -3.39
CA ASP A 77 -0.57 -16.13 -4.00
C ASP A 77 -0.01 -15.07 -3.05
N PHE A 78 -0.89 -14.39 -2.31
CA PHE A 78 -0.52 -13.33 -1.37
C PHE A 78 0.57 -13.74 -0.38
N ILE A 79 0.55 -14.98 0.13
CA ILE A 79 1.57 -15.49 1.05
C ILE A 79 2.75 -16.18 0.35
N GLN A 80 2.65 -16.44 -0.95
CA GLN A 80 3.65 -17.17 -1.75
C GLN A 80 4.58 -16.24 -2.55
N GLY A 81 4.77 -15.00 -2.09
CA GLY A 81 5.65 -14.05 -2.76
C GLY A 81 4.94 -12.95 -3.55
N TYR A 82 3.63 -12.78 -3.35
CA TYR A 82 2.86 -11.67 -3.91
C TYR A 82 2.22 -10.81 -2.80
N THR A 83 2.92 -10.60 -1.69
CA THR A 83 2.44 -9.82 -0.55
C THR A 83 2.48 -8.31 -0.85
N ILE A 84 1.34 -7.77 -1.27
CA ILE A 84 1.14 -6.34 -1.52
C ILE A 84 0.10 -5.79 -0.56
N TYR A 85 0.52 -4.85 0.28
CA TYR A 85 -0.39 -4.12 1.17
C TYR A 85 -0.89 -2.87 0.47
N GLY A 86 -2.20 -2.62 0.59
CA GLY A 86 -2.86 -1.46 0.04
C GLY A 86 -3.36 -0.54 1.14
N ILE A 87 -3.23 0.76 0.94
CA ILE A 87 -3.74 1.78 1.85
C ILE A 87 -4.48 2.81 1.01
N ASP A 88 -5.77 3.00 1.32
CA ASP A 88 -6.59 4.05 0.74
C ASP A 88 -6.47 5.31 1.60
N LEU A 89 -5.93 6.38 1.00
CA LEU A 89 -5.75 7.69 1.63
C LEU A 89 -6.86 8.69 1.25
N SER A 90 -7.86 8.26 0.49
CA SER A 90 -9.01 9.11 0.16
C SER A 90 -9.79 9.46 1.42
N ALA A 91 -10.22 10.72 1.54
CA ALA A 91 -10.87 11.20 2.76
C ALA A 91 -12.27 10.58 2.97
N ASP A 92 -12.88 10.12 1.89
CA ASP A 92 -14.20 9.48 1.81
C ASP A 92 -14.13 7.95 1.68
N GLY A 93 -12.94 7.36 1.55
CA GLY A 93 -12.74 5.93 1.34
C GLY A 93 -13.23 5.42 -0.03
N SER A 94 -13.39 6.32 -1.01
CA SER A 94 -13.86 5.96 -2.36
C SER A 94 -12.76 5.44 -3.29
N GLY A 95 -11.51 5.43 -2.84
CA GLY A 95 -10.37 5.10 -3.69
C GLY A 95 -10.23 6.06 -4.89
N GLY A 96 -10.64 7.32 -4.73
CA GLY A 96 -10.49 8.37 -5.75
C GLY A 96 -11.63 8.51 -6.75
N GLU A 97 -12.78 7.86 -6.53
CA GLU A 97 -13.97 8.05 -7.40
C GLU A 97 -14.61 9.43 -7.25
N CYS A 98 -14.56 10.00 -6.05
CA CYS A 98 -15.01 11.36 -5.79
C CYS A 98 -13.82 12.30 -5.56
N PRO A 99 -13.93 13.56 -6.03
CA PRO A 99 -12.89 14.55 -5.79
C PRO A 99 -12.79 14.85 -4.29
N ASN A 100 -11.61 14.57 -3.73
CA ASN A 100 -11.26 14.89 -2.35
C ASN A 100 -10.41 16.17 -2.32
N ALA A 101 -10.59 16.99 -1.29
CA ALA A 101 -9.76 18.19 -1.10
C ALA A 101 -8.28 17.81 -0.94
N PRO A 102 -7.34 18.50 -1.61
CA PRO A 102 -5.93 18.19 -1.52
C PRO A 102 -5.41 18.41 -0.09
N ARG A 103 -4.61 17.47 0.39
CA ARG A 103 -3.95 17.53 1.70
C ARG A 103 -2.44 17.40 1.51
N LYS A 104 -1.68 18.26 2.19
CA LYS A 104 -0.21 18.18 2.28
C LYS A 104 0.16 17.72 3.68
N GLY A 105 1.13 16.82 3.80
CA GLY A 105 1.59 16.30 5.09
C GLY A 105 2.76 15.33 4.93
N GLU A 106 3.47 15.10 6.03
CA GLU A 106 4.47 14.03 6.12
C GLU A 106 3.74 12.68 6.19
N VAL A 107 4.27 11.69 5.47
CA VAL A 107 3.80 10.31 5.53
C VAL A 107 4.92 9.46 6.08
N ARG A 108 4.63 8.73 7.17
CA ARG A 108 5.55 7.78 7.79
C ARG A 108 4.97 6.37 7.68
N ILE A 109 5.79 5.43 7.23
CA ILE A 109 5.44 4.01 7.19
C ILE A 109 6.18 3.32 8.34
N GLU A 110 5.43 2.67 9.21
CA GLU A 110 5.96 1.87 10.31
C GLU A 110 5.75 0.39 10.00
N VAL A 111 6.82 -0.39 10.10
CA VAL A 111 6.82 -1.83 9.80
C VAL A 111 7.43 -2.57 10.98
N GLY A 112 6.65 -3.45 11.60
CA GLY A 112 7.10 -4.38 12.63
C GLY A 112 7.18 -5.80 12.08
N PHE A 113 8.22 -6.51 12.51
CA PHE A 113 8.46 -7.91 12.16
C PHE A 113 8.33 -8.77 13.40
N ARG A 114 7.70 -9.94 13.26
CA ARG A 114 7.59 -10.90 14.36
C ARG A 114 8.93 -11.54 14.69
N GLU A 115 9.72 -11.84 13.67
CA GLU A 115 11.08 -12.34 13.77
C GLU A 115 12.03 -11.43 12.99
N ASN A 116 13.30 -11.38 13.39
CA ASN A 116 14.29 -10.58 12.68
C ASN A 116 14.41 -11.03 11.21
N PRO A 117 14.36 -10.11 10.24
CA PRO A 117 14.65 -10.45 8.85
C PRO A 117 16.02 -11.09 8.70
N VAL A 118 16.09 -12.23 8.02
CA VAL A 118 17.34 -12.97 7.77
C VAL A 118 18.19 -12.35 6.64
N VAL A 119 17.62 -11.41 5.89
CA VAL A 119 18.25 -10.69 4.78
C VAL A 119 17.92 -9.20 4.88
N ALA A 120 18.76 -8.36 4.28
CA ALA A 120 18.45 -6.95 4.10
C ALA A 120 17.24 -6.79 3.15
N LEU A 121 16.29 -5.92 3.52
CA LEU A 121 15.04 -5.72 2.81
C LEU A 121 14.95 -4.29 2.26
N THR A 122 14.38 -4.17 1.06
CA THR A 122 13.98 -2.90 0.46
C THR A 122 12.46 -2.77 0.54
N LEU A 123 11.97 -1.62 1.01
CA LEU A 123 10.56 -1.25 0.91
C LEU A 123 10.29 -0.53 -0.40
N LEU A 124 9.43 -1.12 -1.24
CA LEU A 124 8.86 -0.45 -2.40
C LEU A 124 7.49 0.12 -2.03
N ALA A 125 7.34 1.43 -2.15
CA ALA A 125 6.11 2.18 -1.94
C ALA A 125 5.72 2.89 -3.24
N ILE A 126 4.47 2.71 -3.65
CA ILE A 126 3.87 3.36 -4.83
C ILE A 126 2.63 4.10 -4.33
N ALA A 127 2.45 5.33 -4.80
CA ALA A 127 1.29 6.14 -4.45
C ALA A 127 0.64 6.68 -5.73
N GLU A 128 -0.68 6.59 -5.78
CA GLU A 128 -1.50 7.28 -6.76
C GLU A 128 -2.03 8.57 -6.12
N LYS A 129 -1.97 9.67 -6.86
CA LYS A 129 -2.56 10.95 -6.43
C LYS A 129 -3.38 11.54 -7.58
N PRO A 130 -4.58 12.08 -7.30
CA PRO A 130 -5.31 12.83 -8.31
C PRO A 130 -4.51 14.10 -8.68
N GLY A 131 -4.45 14.40 -9.97
CA GLY A 131 -4.05 15.72 -10.44
C GLY A 131 -5.27 16.63 -10.42
N TRP A 132 -5.10 17.89 -9.99
CA TRP A 132 -6.13 18.91 -10.14
C TRP A 132 -5.58 20.09 -10.93
N PHE A 133 -6.46 20.72 -11.68
CA PHE A 133 -6.22 21.95 -12.42
C PHE A 133 -7.39 22.88 -12.13
N GLU A 134 -7.09 24.15 -11.88
CA GLU A 134 -8.10 25.18 -11.70
C GLU A 134 -8.26 25.94 -13.02
N ILE A 135 -9.49 26.26 -13.36
CA ILE A 135 -9.78 27.13 -14.51
C ILE A 135 -10.33 28.42 -13.93
N ASP A 136 -9.67 29.53 -14.22
CA ASP A 136 -10.13 30.83 -13.75
C ASP A 136 -11.36 31.33 -14.52
N ALA A 137 -11.89 32.49 -14.12
CA ALA A 137 -13.04 33.11 -14.78
C ALA A 137 -12.77 33.51 -16.24
N HIS A 138 -11.51 33.53 -16.68
CA HIS A 138 -11.08 33.85 -18.04
C HIS A 138 -10.84 32.61 -18.90
N GLY A 139 -10.93 31.40 -18.32
CA GLY A 139 -10.71 30.15 -19.02
C GLY A 139 -9.24 29.70 -19.02
N ASP A 140 -8.37 30.37 -18.26
CA ASP A 140 -6.96 30.02 -18.16
C ASP A 140 -6.75 28.89 -17.15
N VAL A 141 -5.87 27.95 -17.52
CA VAL A 141 -5.53 26.80 -16.67
C VAL A 141 -4.44 27.19 -15.68
N ILE A 142 -4.81 27.27 -14.40
CA ILE A 142 -3.90 27.51 -13.30
C ILE A 142 -3.39 26.17 -12.76
N LYS A 143 -2.06 25.99 -12.80
CA LYS A 143 -1.41 24.87 -12.12
C LYS A 143 -1.15 25.25 -10.66
N PRO A 144 -1.56 24.43 -9.70
CA PRO A 144 -1.26 24.67 -8.30
C PRO A 144 0.16 24.24 -7.93
N GLU A 145 0.76 24.99 -7.01
CA GLU A 145 2.07 24.72 -6.41
C GLU A 145 2.05 23.56 -5.40
#